data_AF-A0A8H4ZBL0-F1
#
_entry.id   AF-A0A8H4ZBL0-F1
#
_cell.length_a   1.000
_cell.length_b   1.000
_cell.length_c   1.000
_cell.angle_alpha   90.00
_cell.angle_beta   90.00
_cell.angle_gamma   90.00
#
_symmetry.space_group_name_H-M   'P 1'
#
loop_
_entity.id
_entity.type
_entity.pdbx_description
1 polymer ?
#
loop_
_entity_poly.entity_id
_entity_poly.type
_entity_poly.pdbx_seq_one_letter_code
_entity_poly.pdbx_strand_id
1 'polypeptide(L)'
;MDKSSYTRKSPEDDPRPLYDLFRQLSFERTIDPDKMQRHILDSIYRLVHGSNNIEHGSFNLDTTVELCRTIFEGSISDPSDLLVLDMEIYRELGQHLKAAQYLICQTTKSDLSEDVIKEAHRIMTNEFNQTGGTYDTDYSGKYRTSPLQVTSRPFMDPNKIPAAMDKMMASYRADILASGAKGEIDPVALAAKYSHIFFSIHPFHTANGQMSRLILNAILFKWVGCLAPFGEDEEECAEYLTIVVEAMDLETSEVASCQGVSDGGRPTLYKRLASYVLKHAAAGMMLVYEPPQLDG
;
A
#
# COMPACT_ATOMS: atom_id res chain seq x y z
N MET A 1 -3.07 -5.36 -25.16
CA MET A 1 -3.03 -6.71 -24.53
C MET A 1 -3.85 -6.63 -23.26
N ASP A 2 -4.64 -7.67 -22.97
CA ASP A 2 -5.67 -7.65 -21.91
C ASP A 2 -5.06 -7.93 -20.52
N LYS A 3 -5.28 -7.01 -19.56
CA LYS A 3 -4.89 -7.08 -18.14
C LYS A 3 -5.35 -8.42 -17.50
N SER A 4 -6.50 -8.97 -17.95
CA SER A 4 -7.09 -10.20 -17.41
C SER A 4 -6.24 -11.47 -17.62
N SER A 5 -5.36 -11.47 -18.63
CA SER A 5 -4.55 -12.64 -18.98
C SER A 5 -3.36 -12.89 -18.05
N TYR A 6 -2.94 -11.87 -17.28
CA TYR A 6 -1.80 -11.95 -16.36
C TYR A 6 -2.23 -12.03 -14.89
N THR A 7 -3.38 -11.43 -14.53
CA THR A 7 -3.90 -11.47 -13.15
C THR A 7 -4.42 -12.84 -12.73
N ARG A 8 -4.70 -13.75 -13.67
CA ARG A 8 -5.22 -15.11 -13.39
C ARG A 8 -4.17 -16.19 -13.09
N LYS A 9 -2.87 -15.91 -13.19
CA LYS A 9 -1.85 -16.90 -12.85
C LYS A 9 -1.62 -16.89 -11.34
N SER A 10 -1.76 -18.07 -10.73
CA SER A 10 -1.37 -18.31 -9.33
C SER A 10 0.06 -17.82 -9.13
N PRO A 11 0.40 -17.15 -8.01
CA PRO A 11 1.76 -16.69 -7.76
C PRO A 11 2.66 -17.92 -7.63
N GLU A 12 3.27 -18.33 -8.74
CA GLU A 12 4.18 -19.47 -8.76
C GLU A 12 5.39 -19.16 -7.87
N ASP A 13 5.91 -20.19 -7.20
CA ASP A 13 6.93 -20.15 -6.15
C ASP A 13 8.29 -19.55 -6.58
N ASP A 14 8.42 -19.15 -7.85
CA ASP A 14 9.59 -18.47 -8.39
C ASP A 14 9.25 -17.05 -8.91
N PRO A 15 9.54 -15.98 -8.15
CA PRO A 15 9.28 -14.62 -8.56
C PRO A 15 10.26 -14.11 -9.64
N ARG A 16 11.30 -14.87 -10.02
CA ARG A 16 12.35 -14.42 -10.94
C ARG A 16 11.82 -13.94 -12.31
N PRO A 17 10.90 -14.65 -13.00
CA PRO A 17 10.40 -14.18 -14.29
C PRO A 17 9.60 -12.87 -14.18
N LEU A 18 8.88 -12.67 -13.08
CA LEU A 18 8.17 -11.42 -12.79
C LEU A 18 9.15 -10.29 -12.45
N TYR A 19 10.24 -10.61 -11.76
CA TYR A 19 11.28 -9.65 -11.39
C TYR A 19 12.04 -9.18 -12.62
N ASP A 20 12.40 -10.10 -13.50
CA ASP A 20 13.08 -9.80 -14.77
C ASP A 20 12.19 -8.94 -15.67
N LEU A 21 10.90 -9.29 -15.78
CA LEU A 21 9.91 -8.47 -16.51
C LEU A 21 9.81 -7.07 -15.90
N PHE A 22 9.64 -6.97 -14.58
CA PHE A 22 9.53 -5.68 -13.90
C PHE A 22 10.80 -4.82 -14.04
N ARG A 23 11.98 -5.44 -13.94
CA ARG A 23 13.28 -4.78 -14.17
C ARG A 23 13.39 -4.28 -15.60
N GLN A 24 13.04 -5.12 -16.59
CA GLN A 24 13.03 -4.72 -18.00
C GLN A 24 12.13 -3.49 -18.23
N LEU A 25 10.88 -3.55 -17.78
CA LEU A 25 9.91 -2.44 -17.89
C LEU A 25 10.36 -1.17 -17.14
N SER A 26 11.21 -1.32 -16.12
CA SER A 26 11.68 -0.20 -15.31
C SER A 26 12.90 0.51 -15.87
N PHE A 27 13.82 -0.21 -16.54
CA PHE A 27 15.11 0.34 -16.97
C PHE A 27 15.23 0.61 -18.49
N GLU A 28 14.48 -0.09 -19.35
CA GLU A 28 14.51 0.09 -20.81
C GLU A 28 13.39 1.04 -21.25
N ARG A 29 13.59 2.37 -21.14
CA ARG A 29 12.52 3.37 -21.33
C ARG A 29 12.75 4.35 -22.48
N THR A 30 11.86 4.30 -23.46
CA THR A 30 11.24 5.50 -24.07
C THR A 30 9.77 5.45 -23.66
N ILE A 31 9.34 6.31 -22.75
CA ILE A 31 7.93 6.40 -22.32
C ILE A 31 7.49 7.84 -22.49
N ASP A 32 6.35 8.05 -23.15
CA ASP A 32 5.66 9.34 -23.21
C ASP A 32 5.36 9.86 -21.78
N PRO A 33 5.92 11.02 -21.38
CA PRO A 33 5.68 11.60 -20.06
C PRO A 33 4.21 11.83 -19.73
N ASP A 34 3.39 12.23 -20.70
CA ASP A 34 1.96 12.49 -20.49
C ASP A 34 1.20 11.18 -20.28
N LYS A 35 1.60 10.12 -20.99
CA LYS A 35 1.05 8.78 -20.82
C LYS A 35 1.39 8.22 -19.44
N MET A 36 2.62 8.42 -18.98
CA MET A 36 3.05 8.01 -17.64
C MET A 36 2.30 8.80 -16.55
N GLN A 37 2.16 10.12 -16.70
CA GLN A 37 1.42 10.94 -15.75
C GLN A 37 -0.04 10.48 -15.61
N ARG A 38 -0.73 10.25 -16.74
CA ARG A 38 -2.09 9.71 -16.74
C ARG A 38 -2.17 8.34 -16.06
N HIS A 39 -1.21 7.47 -16.32
CA HIS A 39 -1.15 6.14 -15.72
C HIS A 39 -0.92 6.18 -14.20
N ILE A 40 -0.03 7.04 -13.71
CA ILE A 40 0.19 7.21 -12.27
C ILE A 40 -1.09 7.69 -11.60
N LEU A 41 -1.78 8.67 -12.19
CA LEU A 41 -3.03 9.19 -11.65
C LEU A 41 -4.13 8.12 -11.59
N ASP A 42 -4.33 7.39 -12.69
CA ASP A 42 -5.26 6.24 -12.74
C ASP A 42 -4.89 5.16 -11.72
N SER A 43 -3.60 4.88 -11.53
CA SER A 43 -3.11 3.92 -10.56
C SER A 43 -3.37 4.35 -9.12
N ILE A 44 -3.32 5.65 -8.81
CA ILE A 44 -3.72 6.19 -7.49
C ILE A 44 -5.22 5.96 -7.27
N TYR A 45 -6.07 6.19 -8.28
CA TYR A 45 -7.51 5.99 -8.15
C TYR A 45 -7.86 4.52 -7.93
N ARG A 46 -7.21 3.63 -8.69
CA ARG A 46 -7.36 2.17 -8.51
C ARG A 46 -6.83 1.69 -7.17
N LEU A 47 -5.72 2.27 -6.68
CA LEU A 47 -5.19 2.00 -5.35
C LEU A 47 -6.23 2.36 -4.28
N VAL A 48 -6.81 3.57 -4.35
CA VAL A 48 -7.86 3.99 -3.42
C VAL A 48 -9.05 3.04 -3.51
N HIS A 49 -9.53 2.76 -4.72
CA HIS A 49 -10.66 1.86 -4.94
C HIS A 49 -10.42 0.47 -4.33
N GLY A 50 -9.40 -0.25 -4.80
CA GLY A 50 -9.15 -1.62 -4.38
C GLY A 50 -8.78 -1.73 -2.91
N SER A 51 -8.08 -0.72 -2.37
CA SER A 51 -7.75 -0.67 -0.95
C SER A 51 -8.99 -0.50 -0.07
N ASN A 52 -10.02 0.23 -0.49
CA ASN A 52 -11.29 0.30 0.28
C ASN A 52 -12.16 -0.94 0.05
N ASN A 53 -12.15 -1.50 -1.17
CA ASN A 53 -12.87 -2.73 -1.48
C ASN A 53 -12.39 -3.92 -0.63
N ILE A 54 -11.10 -3.99 -0.31
CA ILE A 54 -10.55 -5.00 0.61
C ILE A 54 -11.11 -4.88 2.04
N GLU A 55 -11.44 -3.68 2.52
CA GLU A 55 -11.91 -3.48 3.91
C GLU A 55 -13.41 -3.71 4.07
N HIS A 56 -14.21 -3.18 3.14
CA HIS A 56 -15.67 -3.11 3.31
C HIS A 56 -16.44 -3.92 2.25
N GLY A 57 -15.79 -4.26 1.14
CA GLY A 57 -16.44 -4.81 -0.06
C GLY A 57 -17.40 -3.80 -0.71
N SER A 58 -17.65 -3.99 -2.01
CA SER A 58 -18.76 -3.32 -2.73
C SER A 58 -18.59 -1.81 -2.99
N PHE A 59 -17.40 -1.38 -3.43
CA PHE A 59 -17.30 -0.08 -4.14
C PHE A 59 -17.43 -0.30 -5.64
N ASN A 60 -18.05 0.65 -6.35
CA ASN A 60 -17.99 0.68 -7.80
C ASN A 60 -16.73 1.46 -8.25
N LEU A 61 -15.95 0.88 -9.17
CA LEU A 61 -14.70 1.48 -9.65
C LEU A 61 -14.95 2.80 -10.38
N ASP A 62 -15.94 2.86 -11.27
CA ASP A 62 -16.25 4.07 -12.04
C ASP A 62 -16.64 5.22 -11.12
N THR A 63 -17.48 4.94 -10.12
CA THR A 63 -17.83 5.88 -9.05
C THR A 63 -16.60 6.38 -8.30
N THR A 64 -15.68 5.48 -7.93
CA THR A 64 -14.46 5.87 -7.20
C THR A 64 -13.56 6.75 -8.07
N VAL A 65 -13.41 6.42 -9.35
CA VAL A 65 -12.60 7.18 -10.31
C VAL A 65 -13.19 8.56 -10.55
N GLU A 66 -14.49 8.67 -10.78
CA GLU A 66 -15.19 9.94 -10.97
C GLU A 66 -15.04 10.83 -9.74
N LEU A 67 -15.24 10.27 -8.54
CA LEU A 67 -15.05 10.98 -7.30
C LEU A 67 -13.61 11.49 -7.14
N CYS A 68 -12.62 10.61 -7.30
CA CYS A 68 -11.23 10.98 -7.13
C CYS A 68 -10.82 12.06 -8.14
N ARG A 69 -11.26 11.93 -9.40
CA ARG A 69 -11.04 12.93 -10.44
C ARG A 69 -11.61 14.28 -10.02
N THR A 70 -12.84 14.30 -9.52
CA THR A 70 -13.51 15.54 -9.17
C THR A 70 -12.86 16.22 -7.96
N ILE A 71 -12.37 15.45 -6.97
CA ILE A 71 -11.57 15.96 -5.85
C ILE A 71 -10.24 16.55 -6.34
N PHE A 72 -9.56 15.88 -7.27
CA PHE A 72 -8.28 16.33 -7.83
C PHE A 72 -8.41 17.59 -8.72
N GLU A 73 -9.47 17.66 -9.52
CA GLU A 73 -9.73 18.79 -10.43
C GLU A 73 -10.28 20.03 -9.69
N GLY A 74 -10.71 19.88 -8.44
CA GLY A 74 -11.26 20.97 -7.64
C GLY A 74 -12.67 21.40 -8.06
N SER A 75 -13.39 20.54 -8.79
CA SER A 75 -14.69 20.84 -9.40
C SER A 75 -15.88 20.70 -8.44
N ILE A 76 -15.69 20.18 -7.22
CA ILE A 76 -16.74 20.11 -6.19
C ILE A 76 -16.63 21.30 -5.24
N SER A 77 -17.64 22.16 -5.30
CA SER A 77 -17.85 23.23 -4.32
C SER A 77 -18.68 22.76 -3.11
N ASP A 78 -19.50 21.71 -3.28
CA ASP A 78 -20.37 21.15 -2.25
C ASP A 78 -20.59 19.63 -2.47
N PRO A 79 -20.29 18.74 -1.50
CA PRO A 79 -20.59 17.30 -1.57
C PRO A 79 -22.06 16.97 -1.88
N SER A 80 -22.96 17.91 -1.63
CA SER A 80 -24.40 17.81 -1.92
C SER A 80 -24.73 17.70 -3.41
N ASP A 81 -23.84 18.17 -4.30
CA ASP A 81 -24.03 18.15 -5.75
C ASP A 81 -23.82 16.75 -6.35
N LEU A 82 -23.14 15.86 -5.62
CA LEU A 82 -23.07 14.43 -5.92
C LEU A 82 -24.31 13.74 -5.36
N LEU A 83 -25.46 14.02 -5.99
CA LEU A 83 -26.68 13.30 -5.75
C LEU A 83 -26.38 11.79 -5.85
N VAL A 84 -26.51 11.08 -4.73
CA VAL A 84 -26.52 9.60 -4.58
C VAL A 84 -25.17 8.89 -4.37
N LEU A 85 -24.23 9.48 -3.61
CA LEU A 85 -23.28 8.67 -2.85
C LEU A 85 -23.53 8.83 -1.37
N ASP A 86 -23.46 7.72 -0.63
CA ASP A 86 -23.39 7.76 0.82
C ASP A 86 -22.27 8.74 1.22
N MET A 87 -22.63 9.78 1.97
CA MET A 87 -21.68 10.82 2.39
C MET A 87 -20.50 10.23 3.15
N GLU A 88 -20.70 9.08 3.81
CA GLU A 88 -19.64 8.34 4.48
C GLU A 88 -18.66 7.72 3.49
N ILE A 89 -19.16 7.13 2.40
CA ILE A 89 -18.34 6.58 1.30
C ILE A 89 -17.53 7.70 0.62
N TYR A 90 -18.18 8.82 0.31
CA TYR A 90 -17.51 9.99 -0.28
C TYR A 90 -16.34 10.45 0.61
N ARG A 91 -16.61 10.56 1.91
CA ARG A 91 -15.63 10.98 2.91
C ARG A 91 -14.46 9.99 2.99
N GLU A 92 -14.73 8.70 3.10
CA GLU A 92 -13.71 7.66 3.19
C GLU A 92 -12.80 7.65 1.96
N LEU A 93 -13.38 7.63 0.76
CA LEU A 93 -12.62 7.65 -0.50
C LEU A 93 -11.79 8.93 -0.62
N GLY A 94 -12.35 10.08 -0.25
CA GLY A 94 -11.66 11.37 -0.29
C GLY A 94 -10.51 11.49 0.72
N GLN A 95 -10.67 10.96 1.93
CA GLN A 95 -9.61 10.90 2.94
C GLN A 95 -8.48 9.96 2.50
N HIS A 96 -8.84 8.80 1.95
CA HIS A 96 -7.88 7.83 1.43
C HIS A 96 -7.05 8.42 0.30
N LEU A 97 -7.70 9.11 -0.65
CA LEU A 97 -7.03 9.80 -1.73
C LEU A 97 -6.03 10.85 -1.22
N LYS A 98 -6.44 11.67 -0.25
CA LYS A 98 -5.57 12.69 0.36
C LYS A 98 -4.40 12.08 1.12
N ALA A 99 -4.62 11.00 1.85
CA ALA A 99 -3.57 10.26 2.56
C ALA A 99 -2.57 9.64 1.58
N ALA A 100 -3.05 9.06 0.47
CA ALA A 100 -2.22 8.52 -0.60
C ALA A 100 -1.35 9.61 -1.25
N GLN A 101 -1.96 10.74 -1.64
CA GLN A 101 -1.26 11.90 -2.18
C GLN A 101 -0.18 12.41 -1.21
N TYR A 102 -0.51 12.55 0.07
CA TYR A 102 0.41 13.01 1.10
C TYR A 102 1.60 12.07 1.24
N LEU A 103 1.35 10.76 1.43
CA LEU A 103 2.42 9.77 1.59
C LEU A 103 3.37 9.76 0.40
N ILE A 104 2.84 9.65 -0.83
CA ILE A 104 3.64 9.62 -2.05
C ILE A 104 4.46 10.92 -2.21
N CYS A 105 3.85 12.09 -1.98
CA CYS A 105 4.55 13.37 -2.06
C CYS A 105 5.65 13.53 -1.01
N GLN A 106 5.49 12.96 0.18
CA GLN A 106 6.50 13.07 1.23
C GLN A 106 7.62 12.03 1.07
N THR A 107 7.30 10.80 0.65
CA THR A 107 8.32 9.76 0.46
C THR A 107 9.20 9.99 -0.77
N THR A 108 8.72 10.77 -1.74
CA THR A 108 9.54 11.22 -2.88
C THR A 108 10.53 12.32 -2.49
N LYS A 109 10.23 13.11 -1.45
CA LYS A 109 11.12 14.18 -0.93
C LYS A 109 12.11 13.69 0.12
N SER A 110 11.71 12.71 0.93
CA SER A 110 12.49 12.16 2.04
C SER A 110 12.17 10.69 2.27
N ASP A 111 12.94 9.98 3.08
CA ASP A 111 12.60 8.60 3.45
C ASP A 111 11.37 8.55 4.36
N LEU A 112 10.64 7.42 4.34
CA LEU A 112 9.51 7.18 5.24
C LEU A 112 9.94 7.36 6.70
N SER A 113 9.11 8.03 7.48
CA SER A 113 9.31 8.26 8.91
C SER A 113 8.03 8.04 9.69
N GLU A 114 8.17 7.86 11.00
CA GLU A 114 7.03 7.67 11.89
C GLU A 114 6.08 8.88 11.88
N ASP A 115 6.62 10.10 11.84
CA ASP A 115 5.82 11.33 11.77
C ASP A 115 5.03 11.40 10.47
N VAL A 116 5.63 11.00 9.35
CA VAL A 116 4.93 10.90 8.06
C VAL A 116 3.81 9.86 8.12
N ILE A 117 4.02 8.71 8.76
CA ILE A 117 2.98 7.68 8.95
C ILE A 117 1.84 8.20 9.83
N LYS A 118 2.16 8.86 10.95
CA LYS A 118 1.16 9.43 11.87
C LYS A 118 0.34 10.53 11.21
N GLU A 119 0.98 11.41 10.45
CA GLU A 119 0.29 12.48 9.73
C GLU A 119 -0.59 11.94 8.61
N ALA A 120 -0.12 10.94 7.86
CA ALA A 120 -0.94 10.26 6.87
C ALA A 120 -2.16 9.57 7.50
N HIS A 121 -1.98 8.88 8.63
CA HIS A 121 -3.09 8.29 9.39
C HIS A 121 -4.04 9.36 9.93
N ARG A 122 -3.52 10.52 10.36
CA ARG A 122 -4.34 11.68 10.75
C ARG A 122 -5.20 12.16 9.57
N ILE A 123 -4.63 12.30 8.38
CA ILE A 123 -5.38 12.68 7.16
C ILE A 123 -6.44 11.63 6.80
N MET A 124 -6.08 10.35 6.92
CA MET A 124 -6.95 9.21 6.62
C MET A 124 -8.19 9.14 7.53
N THR A 125 -8.04 9.55 8.79
CA THR A 125 -9.09 9.39 9.81
C THR A 125 -9.77 10.68 10.21
N ASN A 126 -9.19 11.84 9.88
CA ASN A 126 -9.77 13.13 10.24
C ASN A 126 -10.79 13.57 9.18
N GLU A 127 -12.03 13.79 9.60
CA GLU A 127 -13.20 13.97 8.73
C GLU A 127 -13.03 15.05 7.65
N PHE A 128 -13.50 14.71 6.45
CA PHE A 128 -13.56 15.60 5.29
C PHE A 128 -14.64 16.67 5.53
N ASN A 129 -14.27 17.96 5.44
CA ASN A 129 -15.18 19.11 5.31
C ASN A 129 -16.40 19.17 6.26
N GLN A 130 -16.21 19.33 7.58
CA GLN A 130 -17.27 19.86 8.45
C GLN A 130 -16.91 21.23 9.04
N THR A 131 -17.73 22.22 8.69
CA THR A 131 -17.88 23.49 9.39
C THR A 131 -18.63 23.27 10.71
N GLY A 132 -17.92 22.72 11.70
CA GLY A 132 -18.34 22.72 13.11
C GLY A 132 -18.81 21.37 13.65
N GLY A 133 -18.03 20.81 14.59
CA GLY A 133 -18.47 19.74 15.49
C GLY A 133 -17.43 18.65 15.70
N THR A 134 -16.69 18.75 16.82
CA THR A 134 -15.83 17.74 17.46
C THR A 134 -14.94 16.89 16.55
N TYR A 135 -13.67 17.30 16.43
CA TYR A 135 -12.60 16.45 15.94
C TYR A 135 -12.62 15.10 16.67
N ASP A 136 -12.44 14.00 15.95
CA ASP A 136 -11.99 12.76 16.59
C ASP A 136 -10.46 12.83 16.81
N THR A 137 -10.03 13.90 17.48
CA THR A 137 -8.63 14.14 17.85
C THR A 137 -8.09 13.05 18.76
N ASP A 138 -8.94 12.19 19.31
CA ASP A 138 -8.58 11.27 20.37
C ASP A 138 -7.74 10.11 19.84
N TYR A 139 -7.94 9.67 18.59
CA TYR A 139 -7.11 8.63 17.96
C TYR A 139 -6.45 9.02 16.63
N SER A 140 -6.87 10.09 15.93
CA SER A 140 -6.26 10.46 14.64
C SER A 140 -4.76 10.76 14.78
N GLY A 141 -3.95 10.03 14.03
CA GLY A 141 -2.48 10.09 14.11
C GLY A 141 -1.85 9.62 15.44
N LYS A 142 -2.63 9.02 16.34
CA LYS A 142 -2.17 8.58 17.66
C LYS A 142 -2.21 7.06 17.79
N TYR A 143 -1.19 6.48 18.42
CA TYR A 143 -1.20 5.05 18.70
C TYR A 143 -2.34 4.67 19.63
N ARG A 144 -2.91 3.50 19.39
CA ARG A 144 -3.96 2.96 20.26
C ARG A 144 -3.40 2.72 21.66
N THR A 145 -4.25 2.94 22.66
CA THR A 145 -3.95 2.70 24.07
C THR A 145 -4.67 1.47 24.62
N SER A 146 -5.54 0.85 23.82
CA SER A 146 -6.31 -0.34 24.17
C SER A 146 -5.94 -1.55 23.28
N PRO A 147 -6.04 -2.78 23.81
CA PRO A 147 -5.85 -4.00 23.02
C PRO A 147 -6.88 -4.10 21.88
N LEU A 148 -6.47 -4.70 20.76
CA LEU A 148 -7.35 -5.01 19.62
C LEU A 148 -7.15 -6.46 19.20
N GLN A 149 -8.23 -7.05 18.70
CA GLN A 149 -8.25 -8.39 18.13
C GLN A 149 -9.23 -8.40 16.97
N VAL A 150 -8.71 -8.52 15.75
CA VAL A 150 -9.51 -8.60 14.51
C VAL A 150 -9.49 -10.02 13.94
N THR A 151 -8.42 -10.77 14.20
CA THR A 151 -8.30 -12.18 13.82
C THR A 151 -8.51 -13.10 15.02
N SER A 152 -8.26 -14.40 14.86
CA SER A 152 -8.26 -15.37 15.97
C SER A 152 -7.26 -15.03 17.10
N ARG A 153 -6.39 -14.03 16.92
CA ARG A 153 -5.36 -13.63 17.87
C ARG A 153 -5.34 -12.12 18.13
N PRO A 154 -5.02 -11.69 19.36
CA PRO A 154 -4.84 -10.27 19.66
C PRO A 154 -3.58 -9.73 18.99
N PHE A 155 -3.64 -8.47 18.56
CA PHE A 155 -2.47 -7.73 18.11
C PHE A 155 -1.53 -7.39 19.28
N MET A 156 -0.39 -6.78 18.95
CA MET A 156 0.62 -6.35 19.92
C MET A 156 0.03 -5.55 21.09
N ASP A 157 0.58 -5.73 22.30
CA ASP A 157 0.21 -4.91 23.45
C ASP A 157 0.44 -3.41 23.16
N PRO A 158 -0.54 -2.52 23.44
CA PRO A 158 -0.41 -1.08 23.22
C PRO A 158 0.89 -0.46 23.73
N ASN A 159 1.37 -0.91 24.89
CA ASN A 159 2.56 -0.36 25.54
C ASN A 159 3.85 -0.69 24.79
N LYS A 160 3.81 -1.68 23.88
CA LYS A 160 4.96 -2.08 23.05
C LYS A 160 4.98 -1.40 21.68
N ILE A 161 3.88 -0.77 21.26
CA ILE A 161 3.76 -0.14 19.94
C ILE A 161 4.85 0.91 19.69
N PRO A 162 5.14 1.87 20.60
CA PRO A 162 6.16 2.89 20.33
C PRO A 162 7.53 2.27 20.03
N ALA A 163 7.98 1.35 20.88
CA ALA A 163 9.26 0.67 20.69
C ALA A 163 9.30 -0.20 19.42
N ALA A 164 8.17 -0.81 19.04
CA ALA A 164 8.09 -1.62 17.82
C ALA A 164 8.13 -0.75 16.55
N MET A 165 7.47 0.41 16.55
CA MET A 165 7.50 1.37 15.46
C MET A 165 8.89 2.00 15.31
N ASP A 166 9.52 2.40 16.41
CA ASP A 166 10.91 2.87 16.44
C ASP A 166 11.85 1.82 15.81
N LYS A 167 11.70 0.56 16.22
CA LYS A 167 12.50 -0.56 15.68
C LYS A 167 12.23 -0.77 14.20
N MET A 168 10.97 -0.71 13.76
CA MET A 168 10.61 -0.80 12.34
C MET A 168 11.30 0.29 11.53
N MET A 169 11.24 1.55 11.99
CA MET A 169 11.87 2.69 11.32
C MET A 169 13.40 2.58 11.30
N ALA A 170 14.02 2.12 12.39
CA ALA A 170 15.46 1.87 12.44
C ALA A 170 15.89 0.79 11.44
N SER A 171 15.16 -0.33 11.39
CA SER A 171 15.39 -1.40 10.42
C SER A 171 15.22 -0.88 8.98
N TYR A 172 14.19 -0.08 8.70
CA TYR A 172 13.95 0.48 7.37
C TYR A 172 15.13 1.31 6.86
N ARG A 173 15.65 2.19 7.72
CA ARG A 173 16.84 2.99 7.40
C ARG A 173 18.07 2.11 7.18
N ALA A 174 18.25 1.07 8.00
CA ALA A 174 19.37 0.16 7.86
C ALA A 174 19.34 -0.63 6.53
N ASP A 175 18.16 -1.12 6.13
CA ASP A 175 18.00 -1.83 4.85
C ASP A 175 18.29 -0.91 3.65
N ILE A 176 17.81 0.34 3.67
CA ILE A 176 18.12 1.34 2.63
C ILE A 176 19.62 1.59 2.53
N LEU A 177 20.29 1.82 3.67
CA LEU A 177 21.74 2.07 3.70
C LEU A 177 22.53 0.85 3.20
N ALA A 178 22.14 -0.36 3.61
CA ALA A 178 22.78 -1.59 3.18
C ALA A 178 22.65 -1.83 1.67
N SER A 179 21.48 -1.51 1.10
CA SER A 179 21.26 -1.58 -0.35
C SER A 179 22.06 -0.54 -1.12
N GLY A 180 22.19 0.68 -0.60
CA GLY A 180 23.04 1.72 -1.19
C GLY A 180 24.52 1.31 -1.26
N ALA A 181 25.02 0.60 -0.25
CA ALA A 181 26.40 0.08 -0.23
C ALA A 181 26.62 -1.11 -1.18
N LYS A 182 25.57 -1.91 -1.44
CA LYS A 182 25.62 -3.09 -2.33
C LYS A 182 25.29 -2.74 -3.79
N GLY A 183 24.76 -1.55 -4.06
CA GLY A 183 24.37 -1.09 -5.41
C GLY A 183 23.05 -1.66 -5.92
N GLU A 184 22.33 -2.47 -5.14
CA GLU A 184 21.03 -3.04 -5.52
C GLU A 184 20.07 -2.98 -4.33
N ILE A 185 18.93 -2.31 -4.53
CA ILE A 185 17.75 -2.39 -3.67
C ILE A 185 16.73 -3.28 -4.38
N ASP A 186 16.10 -4.18 -3.63
CA ASP A 186 14.87 -4.83 -4.10
C ASP A 186 13.69 -4.03 -3.54
N PRO A 187 13.13 -3.09 -4.33
CA PRO A 187 12.10 -2.17 -3.86
C PRO A 187 10.78 -2.89 -3.56
N VAL A 188 10.51 -4.02 -4.22
CA VAL A 188 9.30 -4.80 -4.02
C VAL A 188 9.39 -5.59 -2.71
N ALA A 189 10.53 -6.25 -2.47
CA ALA A 189 10.79 -6.91 -1.20
C ALA A 189 10.79 -5.90 -0.03
N LEU A 190 11.39 -4.73 -0.22
CA LEU A 190 11.38 -3.65 0.78
C LEU A 190 9.95 -3.19 1.09
N ALA A 191 9.15 -2.87 0.07
CA ALA A 191 7.77 -2.44 0.23
C ALA A 191 6.93 -3.50 0.98
N ALA A 192 6.99 -4.77 0.54
CA ALA A 192 6.25 -5.86 1.15
C ALA A 192 6.67 -6.15 2.60
N LYS A 193 7.98 -6.08 2.89
CA LYS A 193 8.52 -6.27 4.25
C LYS A 193 7.93 -5.25 5.22
N TYR A 194 8.02 -3.95 4.88
CA TYR A 194 7.64 -2.90 5.82
C TYR A 194 6.13 -2.68 5.89
N SER A 195 5.37 -2.97 4.84
CA SER A 195 3.90 -3.01 4.93
C SER A 195 3.42 -4.13 5.85
N HIS A 196 4.02 -5.33 5.73
CA HIS A 196 3.71 -6.47 6.59
C HIS A 196 4.05 -6.18 8.06
N ILE A 197 5.28 -5.72 8.35
CA ILE A 197 5.69 -5.39 9.72
C ILE A 197 4.76 -4.33 10.34
N PHE A 198 4.41 -3.28 9.59
CA PHE A 198 3.47 -2.26 10.07
C PHE A 198 2.10 -2.87 10.41
N PHE A 199 1.56 -3.69 9.51
CA PHE A 199 0.25 -4.33 9.71
C PHE A 199 0.24 -5.27 10.91
N SER A 200 1.32 -6.04 11.13
CA SER A 200 1.49 -6.92 12.29
C SER A 200 1.63 -6.15 13.61
N ILE A 201 2.27 -4.97 13.62
CA ILE A 201 2.29 -4.09 14.81
C ILE A 201 0.87 -3.59 15.11
N HIS A 202 0.11 -3.25 14.06
CA HIS A 202 -1.25 -2.72 14.13
C HIS A 202 -1.36 -1.51 15.08
N PRO A 203 -0.63 -0.42 14.78
CA PRO A 203 -0.35 0.65 15.75
C PRO A 203 -1.56 1.56 16.05
N PHE A 204 -2.53 1.66 15.16
CA PHE A 204 -3.66 2.58 15.28
C PHE A 204 -4.96 1.85 15.68
N HIS A 205 -6.00 2.61 16.06
CA HIS A 205 -7.29 2.03 16.42
C HIS A 205 -8.09 1.54 15.19
N THR A 206 -7.94 2.21 14.05
CA THR A 206 -8.60 1.90 12.78
C THR A 206 -7.65 2.17 11.60
N ALA A 207 -8.09 1.87 10.38
CA ALA A 207 -7.40 2.15 9.11
C ALA A 207 -6.00 1.52 8.94
N ASN A 208 -5.59 0.57 9.79
CA ASN A 208 -4.27 -0.07 9.70
C ASN A 208 -4.06 -0.83 8.38
N GLY A 209 -5.11 -1.48 7.85
CA GLY A 209 -5.06 -2.17 6.55
C GLY A 209 -4.82 -1.20 5.39
N GLN A 210 -5.61 -0.14 5.32
CA GLN A 210 -5.47 0.92 4.32
C GLN A 210 -4.09 1.59 4.42
N MET A 211 -3.66 1.96 5.63
CA MET A 211 -2.33 2.52 5.89
C MET A 211 -1.20 1.59 5.47
N SER A 212 -1.33 0.28 5.70
CA SER A 212 -0.34 -0.71 5.26
C SER A 212 -0.16 -0.72 3.74
N ARG A 213 -1.28 -0.73 2.99
CA ARG A 213 -1.27 -0.70 1.52
C ARG A 213 -0.77 0.64 0.97
N LEU A 214 -1.04 1.75 1.65
CA LEU A 214 -0.47 3.06 1.30
C LEU A 214 1.04 3.12 1.55
N ILE A 215 1.53 2.60 2.68
CA ILE A 215 2.97 2.51 2.98
C ILE A 215 3.69 1.66 1.93
N LEU A 216 3.12 0.52 1.57
CA LEU A 216 3.62 -0.36 0.51
C LEU A 216 3.84 0.42 -0.79
N ASN A 217 2.78 1.10 -1.25
CA ASN A 217 2.79 1.83 -2.51
C ASN A 217 3.68 3.07 -2.46
N ALA A 218 3.77 3.76 -1.32
CA ALA A 218 4.65 4.92 -1.15
C ALA A 218 6.14 4.54 -1.20
N ILE A 219 6.51 3.35 -0.68
CA ILE A 219 7.87 2.80 -0.80
C ILE A 219 8.14 2.39 -2.26
N LEU A 220 7.23 1.65 -2.89
CA LEU A 220 7.38 1.19 -4.27
C LEU A 220 7.55 2.38 -5.24
N PHE A 221 6.71 3.41 -5.09
CA PHE A 221 6.74 4.60 -5.93
C PHE A 221 8.04 5.38 -5.78
N LYS A 222 8.55 5.54 -4.56
CA LYS A 222 9.83 6.23 -4.30
C LYS A 222 10.99 5.62 -5.08
N TRP A 223 11.06 4.29 -5.15
CA TRP A 223 12.22 3.59 -5.70
C TRP A 223 12.08 3.22 -7.17
N VAL A 224 10.87 3.07 -7.69
CA VAL A 224 10.64 2.59 -9.08
C VAL A 224 9.72 3.49 -9.90
N GLY A 225 9.04 4.45 -9.26
CA GLY A 225 8.09 5.35 -9.92
C GLY A 225 6.81 4.65 -10.39
N CYS A 226 6.48 3.48 -9.82
CA CYS A 226 5.27 2.74 -10.13
C CYS A 226 4.45 2.44 -8.86
N LEU A 227 3.19 2.12 -9.06
CA LEU A 227 2.26 1.68 -8.02
C LEU A 227 1.80 0.25 -8.32
N ALA A 228 1.34 -0.44 -7.29
CA ALA A 228 0.73 -1.76 -7.39
C ALA A 228 -0.70 -1.68 -6.81
N PRO A 229 -1.67 -1.15 -7.56
CA PRO A 229 -3.07 -1.23 -7.17
C PRO A 229 -3.58 -2.67 -7.30
N PHE A 230 -4.32 -3.12 -6.30
CA PHE A 230 -4.93 -4.46 -6.22
C PHE A 230 -6.17 -4.40 -5.32
N GLY A 231 -7.00 -5.44 -5.40
CA GLY A 231 -8.29 -5.52 -4.70
C GLY A 231 -9.44 -4.96 -5.55
N GLU A 232 -9.29 -4.90 -6.88
CA GLU A 232 -10.35 -4.39 -7.77
C GLU A 232 -11.56 -5.34 -7.80
N ASP A 233 -11.36 -6.64 -7.56
CA ASP A 233 -12.41 -7.65 -7.54
C ASP A 233 -12.31 -8.58 -6.31
N GLU A 234 -13.32 -9.44 -6.13
CA GLU A 234 -13.41 -10.37 -5.01
C GLU A 234 -12.26 -11.39 -4.99
N GLU A 235 -11.76 -11.81 -6.16
CA GLU A 235 -10.66 -12.77 -6.27
C GLU A 235 -9.35 -12.14 -5.76
N GLU A 236 -9.05 -10.92 -6.21
CA GLU A 236 -7.89 -10.16 -5.75
C GLU A 236 -7.98 -9.85 -4.25
N CYS A 237 -9.16 -9.47 -3.75
CA CYS A 237 -9.38 -9.22 -2.32
C CYS A 237 -9.12 -10.49 -1.49
N ALA A 238 -9.67 -11.64 -1.91
CA ALA A 238 -9.49 -12.91 -1.24
C ALA A 238 -8.02 -13.38 -1.29
N GLU A 239 -7.34 -13.21 -2.42
CA GLU A 239 -5.92 -13.55 -2.57
C GLU A 239 -5.06 -12.73 -1.61
N TYR A 240 -5.24 -11.40 -1.57
CA TYR A 240 -4.51 -10.52 -0.65
C TYR A 240 -4.76 -10.89 0.83
N LEU A 241 -6.02 -11.06 1.22
CA LEU A 241 -6.38 -11.41 2.60
C LEU A 241 -5.76 -12.74 3.03
N THR A 242 -5.78 -13.75 2.14
CA THR A 242 -5.15 -15.06 2.38
C THR A 242 -3.65 -14.90 2.63
N ILE A 243 -2.95 -14.14 1.79
CA ILE A 243 -1.51 -13.90 1.92
C ILE A 243 -1.17 -13.27 3.28
N VAL A 244 -1.93 -12.25 3.69
CA VAL A 244 -1.67 -11.53 4.94
C VAL A 244 -1.97 -12.39 6.16
N VAL A 245 -3.10 -13.11 6.16
CA VAL A 245 -3.48 -14.00 7.27
C VAL A 245 -2.47 -15.13 7.46
N GLU A 246 -2.05 -15.79 6.38
CA GLU A 246 -1.04 -16.85 6.47
C GLU A 246 0.30 -16.34 7.01
N ALA A 247 0.74 -15.15 6.58
CA ALA A 247 1.97 -14.55 7.06
C ALA A 247 1.91 -14.28 8.58
N MET A 248 0.76 -13.79 9.08
CA MET A 248 0.54 -13.58 10.52
C MET A 248 0.51 -14.89 11.33
N ASP A 249 -0.05 -15.96 10.76
CA ASP A 249 -0.08 -17.28 11.41
C ASP A 249 1.32 -17.89 11.52
N LEU A 250 2.16 -17.69 10.50
CA LEU A 250 3.56 -18.10 10.50
C LEU A 250 4.38 -17.32 11.55
N GLU A 251 4.19 -15.99 11.67
CA GLU A 251 4.83 -15.16 12.70
C GLU A 251 4.59 -15.72 14.12
N THR A 252 3.35 -16.14 14.39
CA THR A 252 2.99 -16.68 15.70
C THR A 252 3.68 -18.01 15.98
N SER A 253 3.74 -18.87 14.96
CA SER A 253 4.40 -20.18 15.04
C SER A 253 5.91 -20.04 15.27
N GLU A 254 6.53 -19.00 14.71
CA GLU A 254 7.95 -18.68 14.96
C GLU A 254 8.20 -18.18 16.38
N VAL A 255 7.38 -17.26 16.90
CA VAL A 255 7.55 -16.76 18.28
C VAL A 255 7.41 -17.90 19.29
N ALA A 256 6.54 -18.88 19.01
CA ALA A 256 6.39 -20.08 19.85
C ALA A 256 7.57 -21.06 19.76
N SER A 257 8.27 -21.12 18.63
CA SER A 257 9.31 -22.12 18.36
C SER A 257 10.75 -21.60 18.47
N CYS A 258 10.96 -20.29 18.36
CA CYS A 258 12.28 -19.66 18.28
C CYS A 258 12.66 -18.86 19.54
N GLN A 259 12.66 -19.52 20.70
CA GLN A 259 13.53 -19.09 21.79
C GLN A 259 14.98 -19.54 21.48
N GLY A 260 15.73 -18.74 20.70
CA GLY A 260 17.19 -18.89 20.59
C GLY A 260 17.83 -19.18 19.22
N VAL A 261 17.13 -19.01 18.09
CA VAL A 261 17.71 -19.25 16.74
C VAL A 261 18.16 -17.93 16.07
N SER A 262 19.35 -17.95 15.47
CA SER A 262 19.96 -16.84 14.71
C SER A 262 19.18 -16.48 13.43
N ASP A 263 19.23 -15.19 13.05
CA ASP A 263 18.40 -14.53 12.02
C ASP A 263 18.46 -15.15 10.60
N GLY A 264 19.55 -15.85 10.25
CA GLY A 264 19.79 -16.37 8.90
C GLY A 264 18.95 -17.57 8.44
N GLY A 265 18.07 -18.11 9.30
CA GLY A 265 17.25 -19.29 9.00
C GLY A 265 15.72 -19.06 9.06
N ARG A 266 15.27 -17.83 9.33
CA ARG A 266 13.83 -17.54 9.47
C ARG A 266 13.14 -17.44 8.10
N PRO A 267 11.93 -17.99 7.93
CA PRO A 267 11.13 -17.79 6.73
C PRO A 267 10.88 -16.30 6.51
N THR A 268 11.04 -15.87 5.27
CA THR A 268 10.73 -14.49 4.88
C THR A 268 9.23 -14.36 4.69
N LEU A 269 8.54 -13.89 5.73
CA LEU A 269 7.07 -13.86 5.84
C LEU A 269 6.37 -13.02 4.76
N TYR A 270 7.09 -12.06 4.18
CA TYR A 270 6.60 -11.14 3.15
C TYR A 270 6.86 -11.62 1.71
N LYS A 271 7.43 -12.81 1.48
CA LYS A 271 7.74 -13.30 0.12
C LYS A 271 6.51 -13.43 -0.77
N ARG A 272 5.44 -14.06 -0.26
CA ARG A 272 4.19 -14.20 -1.02
C ARG A 272 3.58 -12.83 -1.33
N LEU A 273 3.61 -11.91 -0.37
CA LEU A 273 3.17 -10.53 -0.58
C LEU A 273 4.04 -9.83 -1.64
N ALA A 274 5.35 -10.00 -1.62
CA ALA A 274 6.25 -9.44 -2.63
C ALA A 274 5.92 -9.96 -4.04
N SER A 275 5.70 -11.27 -4.21
CA SER A 275 5.28 -11.85 -5.49
C SER A 275 3.94 -11.28 -5.98
N TYR A 276 2.97 -11.13 -5.06
CA TYR A 276 1.68 -10.53 -5.36
C TYR A 276 1.82 -9.06 -5.80
N VAL A 277 2.57 -8.25 -5.05
CA VAL A 277 2.87 -6.85 -5.42
C VAL A 277 3.54 -6.77 -6.79
N LEU A 278 4.50 -7.64 -7.06
CA LEU A 278 5.24 -7.68 -8.32
C LEU A 278 4.32 -7.99 -9.51
N LYS A 279 3.39 -8.93 -9.36
CA LYS A 279 2.34 -9.25 -10.35
C LYS A 279 1.53 -8.02 -10.71
N HIS A 280 1.06 -7.25 -9.72
CA HIS A 280 0.26 -6.04 -9.96
C HIS A 280 1.09 -4.87 -10.52
N ALA A 281 2.30 -4.67 -10.01
CA ALA A 281 3.22 -3.63 -10.50
C ALA A 281 3.61 -3.86 -11.97
N ALA A 282 3.97 -5.09 -12.33
CA ALA A 282 4.32 -5.45 -13.71
C ALA A 282 3.12 -5.29 -14.66
N ALA A 283 1.92 -5.72 -14.24
CA ALA A 283 0.71 -5.54 -15.03
C ALA A 283 0.39 -4.07 -15.32
N GLY A 284 0.58 -3.17 -14.33
CA GLY A 284 0.44 -1.73 -14.52
C GLY A 284 1.46 -1.18 -15.52
N MET A 285 2.73 -1.51 -15.34
CA MET A 285 3.83 -1.05 -16.20
C MET A 285 3.69 -1.49 -17.67
N MET A 286 3.11 -2.66 -17.92
CA MET A 286 2.83 -3.13 -19.28
C MET A 286 1.86 -2.22 -20.06
N LEU A 287 0.99 -1.46 -19.38
CA LEU A 287 0.02 -0.56 -20.03
C LEU A 287 0.69 0.70 -20.62
N VAL A 288 1.84 1.08 -20.06
CA VAL A 288 2.58 2.28 -20.50
C VAL A 288 3.79 1.95 -21.37
N TYR A 289 4.23 0.69 -21.36
CA TYR A 289 5.37 0.23 -22.14
C TYR A 289 5.20 0.45 -23.65
N GLU A 290 6.24 0.99 -24.28
CA GLU A 290 6.36 1.12 -25.72
C GLU A 290 7.61 0.36 -26.15
N PRO A 291 7.47 -0.69 -26.98
CA PRO A 291 8.62 -1.44 -27.43
C PRO A 291 9.53 -0.51 -28.27
N PRO A 292 10.86 -0.64 -28.15
CA PRO A 292 11.79 0.15 -28.96
C PRO A 292 11.45 -0.06 -30.45
N GLN A 293 11.28 1.05 -31.17
CA GLN A 293 11.12 1.00 -32.62
C GLN A 293 12.45 0.47 -33.18
N LEU A 294 12.41 -0.72 -33.78
CA LEU A 294 13.53 -1.24 -34.54
C LEU A 294 13.69 -0.34 -35.76
N ASP A 295 14.67 0.55 -35.74
CA ASP A 295 15.10 1.27 -36.94
C ASP A 295 15.49 0.21 -37.98
N GLY A 296 14.76 0.20 -39.10
CA GLY A 296 14.95 -0.72 -40.23
C GLY A 296 16.12 -0.36 -41.12
#